data_AF-A0A436RTL4-F1
#
_entry.id   AF-A0A436RTL4-F1
#
_cell.length_a   1.000
_cell.length_b   1.000
_cell.length_c   1.000
_cell.angle_alpha   90.00
_cell.angle_beta   90.00
_cell.angle_gamma   90.00
#
_symmetry.space_group_name_H-M   'P 1'
#
loop_
_entity.id
_entity.type
_entity.pdbx_description
1 polymer ?
#
loop_
_entity_poly.entity_id
_entity_poly.type
_entity_poly.pdbx_seq_one_letter_code
_entity_poly.pdbx_strand_id
1 'polypeptide(L)' 'LDMGKGSMKTSNPVDVSRGGSRITADSMSVEDNGRLVVFENRVRVNIDPTALKAAGVNSGEQNASQ' A
#
# COMPACT_ATOMS: atom_id res chain seq x y z
N LEU A 1 -5.19 -12.71 13.83
CA LEU A 1 -4.49 -12.77 12.52
C LEU A 1 -4.79 -14.13 11.92
N ASP A 2 -5.65 -14.21 10.91
CA ASP A 2 -5.98 -15.47 10.24
C ASP A 2 -4.99 -15.68 9.09
N MET A 3 -3.73 -15.96 9.45
CA MET A 3 -2.64 -16.17 8.49
C MET A 3 -2.86 -17.41 7.62
N GLY A 4 -3.75 -18.33 8.02
CA GLY A 4 -4.11 -19.51 7.24
C GLY A 4 -4.98 -19.20 6.01
N LYS A 5 -5.62 -18.03 5.97
CA LYS A 5 -6.47 -17.59 4.83
C LYS A 5 -5.83 -16.48 3.98
N GLY A 6 -4.59 -16.09 4.28
CA GLY A 6 -3.91 -15.01 3.58
C GLY A 6 -4.56 -13.64 3.77
N SER A 7 -5.30 -13.45 4.88
CA SER A 7 -5.97 -12.20 5.20
C SER A 7 -5.42 -11.58 6.49
N MET A 8 -5.29 -10.26 6.50
CA MET A 8 -4.88 -9.50 7.68
C MET A 8 -5.80 -8.29 7.85
N LYS A 9 -6.13 -7.95 9.09
CA LYS A 9 -6.87 -6.73 9.39
C LYS A 9 -6.30 -6.10 10.65
N THR A 10 -6.20 -4.77 10.64
CA THR A 10 -5.84 -3.96 11.80
C THR A 10 -6.75 -2.75 11.88
N SER A 11 -7.28 -2.49 13.08
CA SER A 11 -8.02 -1.27 13.42
C SER A 11 -7.11 -0.21 14.09
N ASN A 12 -5.82 -0.51 14.22
CA ASN A 12 -4.84 0.42 14.74
C ASN A 12 -4.25 1.25 13.58
N PRO A 13 -3.86 2.51 13.84
CA PRO A 13 -3.23 3.35 12.84
C PRO A 13 -2.04 2.66 12.18
N VAL A 14 -1.94 2.82 10.86
CA VAL A 14 -0.90 2.25 10.02
C VAL A 14 -0.11 3.32 9.32
N ASP A 15 1.17 3.00 9.08
CA ASP A 15 2.09 3.82 8.30
C ASP A 15 2.87 2.89 7.36
N VAL A 16 2.60 3.01 6.06
CA VAL A 16 3.18 2.15 5.03
C VAL A 16 4.06 3.02 4.15
N SER A 17 5.33 2.66 4.02
CA SER A 17 6.28 3.38 3.16
C SER A 17 6.93 2.46 2.14
N ARG A 18 7.09 2.97 0.91
CA ARG A 18 7.80 2.30 -0.17
C ARG A 18 8.42 3.34 -1.09
N GLY A 19 9.74 3.38 -1.14
CA GLY A 19 10.54 4.12 -2.13
C GLY A 19 9.94 5.46 -2.55
N GLY A 20 9.89 6.44 -1.63
CA GLY A 20 9.33 7.77 -1.89
C GLY A 20 7.81 7.90 -1.78
N SER A 21 7.05 6.82 -1.59
CA SER A 21 5.62 6.87 -1.27
C SER A 21 5.37 6.51 0.19
N ARG A 22 4.46 7.21 0.87
CA ARG A 22 4.02 6.93 2.23
C ARG A 22 2.50 7.06 2.34
N ILE A 23 1.85 6.04 2.90
CA ILE A 23 0.41 5.99 3.15
C ILE A 23 0.21 5.92 4.66
N THR A 24 -0.64 6.79 5.20
CA THR A 24 -1.11 6.69 6.58
C THR A 24 -2.63 6.56 6.61
N ALA A 25 -3.14 5.75 7.53
CA ALA A 25 -4.58 5.50 7.71
C ALA A 25 -4.85 5.01 9.13
N ASP A 26 -6.11 5.03 9.57
CA ASP A 26 -6.46 4.50 10.90
C ASP A 26 -6.63 2.98 10.91
N SER A 27 -6.95 2.39 9.76
CA SER A 27 -7.13 0.94 9.64
C SER A 27 -6.71 0.43 8.27
N MET A 28 -6.38 -0.86 8.22
CA MET A 28 -5.95 -1.56 7.02
C MET A 28 -6.53 -2.98 7.00
N SER A 29 -7.02 -3.42 5.84
CA SER A 29 -7.21 -4.83 5.53
C SER A 29 -6.32 -5.27 4.37
N VAL A 30 -5.90 -6.52 4.42
CA VAL A 30 -5.18 -7.23 3.38
C VAL A 30 -5.98 -8.47 3.07
N GLU A 31 -6.33 -8.62 1.82
CA GLU A 31 -7.21 -9.65 1.30
C GLU A 31 -6.53 -10.35 0.12
N ASP A 32 -7.10 -11.45 -0.35
CA ASP A 32 -6.61 -12.20 -1.51
C ASP A 32 -5.12 -12.56 -1.46
N ASN A 33 -4.64 -13.01 -0.30
CA ASN A 33 -3.22 -13.34 -0.07
C ASN A 33 -2.26 -12.17 -0.35
N GLY A 34 -2.70 -10.94 -0.08
CA GLY A 34 -1.87 -9.75 -0.27
C GLY A 34 -2.08 -9.04 -1.60
N ARG A 35 -2.97 -9.52 -2.48
CA ARG A 35 -3.25 -8.85 -3.76
C ARG A 35 -4.10 -7.60 -3.59
N LEU A 36 -5.01 -7.59 -2.62
CA LEU A 36 -5.83 -6.43 -2.31
C LEU A 36 -5.43 -5.89 -0.95
N VAL A 37 -5.14 -4.59 -0.91
CA VAL A 37 -4.88 -3.86 0.33
C VAL A 37 -5.84 -2.68 0.38
N VAL A 38 -6.63 -2.60 1.44
CA VAL A 38 -7.60 -1.53 1.67
C VAL A 38 -7.14 -0.71 2.86
N PHE A 39 -7.05 0.61 2.67
CA PHE A 39 -6.80 1.58 3.73
C PHE A 39 -8.08 2.36 3.99
N GLU A 40 -8.50 2.49 5.24
CA GLU A 40 -9.75 3.13 5.60
C GLU A 40 -9.52 4.20 6.67
N ASN A 41 -10.33 5.26 6.60
CA ASN A 41 -10.40 6.39 7.54
C ASN A 41 -9.12 7.27 7.61
N ARG A 42 -9.32 8.58 7.44
CA ARG A 42 -8.24 9.60 7.49
C ARG A 42 -7.02 9.25 6.62
N VAL A 43 -7.28 8.63 5.47
CA VAL A 43 -6.23 8.17 4.55
C VAL A 43 -5.48 9.37 3.98
N ARG A 44 -4.16 9.36 4.10
CA ARG A 44 -3.26 10.36 3.50
C ARG A 44 -2.17 9.67 2.72
N VAL A 45 -1.94 10.15 1.50
CA VAL A 45 -0.86 9.69 0.63
C VAL A 45 0.12 10.82 0.44
N ASN A 46 1.38 10.58 0.77
CA ASN A 46 2.48 11.49 0.52
C ASN A 46 3.41 10.83 -0.50
N ILE A 47 3.71 11.55 -1.58
CA ILE A 47 4.60 11.10 -2.64
C ILE A 47 5.73 12.11 -2.74
N ASP A 48 6.95 11.64 -2.57
CA ASP A 48 8.18 12.34 -2.92
C ASP A 48 8.64 11.83 -4.30
N PRO A 49 8.47 12.63 -5.37
CA PRO A 49 8.81 12.21 -6.72
C PRO A 49 10.32 11.98 -6.91
N THR A 50 11.17 12.67 -6.14
CA THR A 50 12.62 12.53 -6.22
C THR A 50 13.05 11.20 -5.62
N ALA A 51 12.54 10.88 -4.43
CA ALA A 51 12.77 9.60 -3.78
C ALA A 51 12.15 8.43 -4.55
N LEU A 52 10.99 8.63 -5.20
CA LEU A 52 10.36 7.62 -6.05
C LEU A 52 11.18 7.30 -7.30
N LYS A 53 11.73 8.31 -7.97
CA LYS A 53 12.66 8.13 -9.09
C LYS A 53 13.94 7.43 -8.64
N ALA A 54 14.51 7.84 -7.49
CA ALA A 54 15.72 7.22 -6.94
C ALA A 54 15.51 5.75 -6.54
N ALA A 55 14.31 5.39 -6.11
CA ALA A 55 13.94 4.01 -5.79
C ALA A 55 13.78 3.11 -7.04
N GLY A 56 13.97 3.64 -8.25
CA GLY A 56 13.92 2.87 -9.50
C GLY A 56 12.55 2.29 -9.81
N VAL A 57 11.48 2.83 -9.23
CA VAL A 57 10.12 2.36 -9.49
C VAL A 57 9.67 2.92 -10.84
N ASN A 58 9.96 2.18 -11.91
CA ASN A 58 9.36 2.37 -13.24
C ASN A 58 7.85 2.15 -13.14
N SER A 59 7.17 3.20 -12.69
CA SER A 59 5.72 3.26 -12.50
C SER A 59 5.09 3.50 -13.87
N GLY A 60 5.09 2.51 -14.76
CA GLY A 60 4.59 2.72 -16.13
C GLY A 60 4.30 1.48 -16.97
N GLU A 61 5.01 0.36 -16.81
CA GLU A 61 4.87 -0.78 -17.72
C GLU A 61 4.35 -2.01 -16.98
N GLN A 62 3.02 -2.14 -16.84
CA GLN A 62 2.30 -3.43 -16.70
C GLN A 62 0.78 -3.32 -16.48
N ASN A 63 0.17 -2.13 -16.53
CA ASN A 63 -1.29 -1.98 -16.35
C ASN A 63 -2.05 -1.35 -17.53
N ALA A 64 -1.43 -1.22 -18.71
CA ALA A 64 -2.16 -1.05 -19.96
C ALA A 64 -2.08 -2.37 -20.73
N SER A 65 -3.00 -3.29 -20.44
CA SER A 65 -3.29 -4.42 -21.32
C SER A 65 -3.82 -3.87 -22.65
N GLN A 66 -3.18 -4.20 -23.77
CA GLN A 66 -3.77 -4.66 -25.04
C GLN A 66 -2.66 -5.10 -26.00
#